data_AF-A0A934UMH6-F1
#
_entry.id   AF-A0A934UMH6-F1
#
_cell.length_a   1.000
_cell.length_b   1.000
_cell.length_c   1.000
_cell.angle_alpha   90.00
_cell.angle_beta   90.00
_cell.angle_gamma   90.00
#
_symmetry.space_group_name_H-M   'P 1'
#
loop_
_entity.id
_entity.type
_entity.pdbx_description
1 polymer ?
#
loop_
_entity_poly.entity_id
_entity_poly.type
_entity_poly.pdbx_seq_one_letter_code
_entity_poly.pdbx_strand_id
1 'polypeptide(L)'
;MEKDILIDKTAKKKSAKKMGWVVVVFVIIFAVVLIKFAFTGSLSSFSGLPDSDAAYGVAKEFITPTVRSGSISFHDSEYQFAKKSDSVYVIRSSYTSKDDNGENSDVKFRITLKYNGGAASNQNNWTMLNLDQD
;
A
#
# COMPACT_ATOMS: atom_id res chain seq x y z
N MET A 1 46.79 -47.77 -18.62
CA MET A 1 45.76 -47.76 -17.54
C MET A 1 45.92 -46.57 -16.59
N GLU A 2 47.11 -46.02 -16.33
CA GLU A 2 47.27 -44.87 -15.42
C GLU A 2 46.70 -43.52 -15.95
N LYS A 3 46.69 -43.31 -17.27
CA LYS A 3 46.22 -42.04 -17.87
C LYS A 3 44.71 -41.81 -17.69
N ASP A 4 43.89 -42.86 -17.72
CA ASP A 4 42.43 -42.73 -17.53
C ASP A 4 42.05 -42.34 -16.09
N ILE A 5 42.84 -42.77 -15.11
CA ILE A 5 42.59 -42.49 -13.67
C ILE A 5 42.84 -41.00 -13.34
N LEU A 6 43.76 -40.36 -14.05
CA LEU A 6 44.08 -38.93 -13.86
C LEU A 6 43.05 -38.01 -14.53
N ILE A 7 42.48 -38.43 -15.66
CA ILE A 7 41.43 -37.70 -16.39
C ILE A 7 40.13 -37.71 -15.58
N ASP A 8 39.75 -38.84 -14.99
CA ASP A 8 38.51 -38.94 -14.20
C ASP A 8 38.57 -38.12 -12.89
N LYS A 9 39.72 -38.08 -12.22
CA LYS A 9 39.92 -37.26 -11.00
C LYS A 9 39.83 -35.76 -11.27
N THR A 10 40.37 -35.30 -12.41
CA THR A 10 40.32 -33.88 -12.78
C THR A 10 38.94 -33.46 -13.28
N ALA A 11 38.22 -34.32 -14.00
CA ALA A 11 36.83 -34.11 -14.40
C ALA A 11 35.89 -34.00 -13.18
N LYS A 12 36.02 -34.88 -12.19
CA LYS A 12 35.25 -34.85 -10.94
C LYS A 12 35.50 -33.58 -10.12
N LYS A 13 36.77 -33.13 -10.02
CA LYS A 13 37.14 -31.88 -9.33
C LYS A 13 36.59 -30.64 -10.03
N LYS A 14 36.50 -30.64 -11.36
CA LYS A 14 35.93 -29.53 -12.15
C LYS A 14 34.41 -29.47 -12.03
N SER A 15 33.73 -30.62 -11.98
CA SER A 15 32.28 -30.71 -11.78
C SER A 15 31.88 -30.27 -10.36
N ALA A 16 32.59 -30.74 -9.32
CA ALA A 16 32.34 -30.34 -7.94
C ALA A 16 32.54 -28.82 -7.71
N LYS A 17 33.57 -28.22 -8.32
CA LYS A 17 33.78 -26.76 -8.28
C LYS A 17 32.66 -25.97 -8.97
N LYS A 18 32.14 -26.47 -10.10
CA LYS A 18 30.98 -25.86 -10.78
C LYS A 18 29.72 -25.94 -9.93
N MET A 19 29.47 -27.09 -9.29
CA MET A 19 28.32 -27.27 -8.42
C MET A 19 28.40 -26.37 -7.18
N GLY A 20 29.57 -26.27 -6.55
CA GLY A 20 29.79 -25.35 -5.44
C GLY A 20 29.55 -23.89 -5.82
N TRP A 21 29.98 -23.48 -7.01
CA TRP A 21 29.73 -22.12 -7.51
C TRP A 21 28.24 -21.84 -7.74
N VAL A 22 27.49 -22.79 -8.31
CA VAL A 22 26.05 -22.64 -8.50
C VAL A 22 25.31 -22.49 -7.17
N VAL A 23 25.68 -23.28 -6.16
CA VAL A 23 25.07 -23.17 -4.81
C VAL A 23 25.33 -21.79 -4.21
N VAL A 24 26.55 -21.27 -4.31
CA VAL A 24 26.89 -19.92 -3.80
C VAL A 24 26.05 -18.85 -4.51
N VAL A 25 25.90 -18.94 -5.84
CA VAL A 25 25.07 -17.99 -6.59
C VAL A 25 23.60 -18.04 -6.13
N PHE A 26 23.04 -19.23 -5.90
CA PHE A 26 21.68 -19.36 -5.40
C PHE A 26 21.50 -18.75 -4.00
N VAL A 27 22.48 -18.92 -3.11
CA VAL A 27 22.46 -18.30 -1.78
C VAL A 27 22.48 -16.78 -1.88
N ILE A 28 23.30 -16.22 -2.78
CA ILE A 28 23.36 -14.78 -3.00
C ILE A 28 22.03 -14.26 -3.56
N ILE A 29 21.45 -14.92 -4.56
CA ILE A 29 20.15 -14.53 -5.12
C ILE A 29 19.07 -14.57 -4.03
N PHE A 30 19.04 -15.63 -3.24
CA PHE A 30 18.09 -15.77 -2.14
C PHE A 30 18.25 -14.65 -1.09
N ALA A 31 19.49 -14.33 -0.71
CA ALA A 31 19.78 -13.21 0.19
C ALA A 31 19.31 -11.87 -0.40
N VAL A 32 19.55 -11.63 -1.69
CA VAL A 32 19.09 -10.41 -2.39
C VAL A 32 17.56 -10.33 -2.39
N VAL A 33 16.86 -11.45 -2.60
CA VAL A 33 15.39 -11.52 -2.54
C VAL A 33 14.89 -11.22 -1.13
N LEU A 34 15.48 -11.78 -0.08
CA LEU A 34 15.11 -11.49 1.31
C LEU A 34 15.35 -10.03 1.68
N ILE A 35 16.50 -9.47 1.26
CA ILE A 35 16.86 -8.08 1.48
C ILE A 35 15.84 -7.16 0.76
N LYS A 36 15.54 -7.45 -0.51
CA LYS A 36 14.51 -6.73 -1.27
C LYS A 36 13.16 -6.82 -0.56
N PHE A 37 12.74 -8.00 -0.13
CA PHE A 37 11.46 -8.22 0.55
C PHE A 37 11.37 -7.43 1.86
N ALA A 38 12.44 -7.44 2.66
CA ALA A 38 12.53 -6.67 3.91
C ALA A 38 12.49 -5.15 3.66
N PHE A 39 13.22 -4.65 2.65
CA PHE A 39 13.23 -3.22 2.31
C PHE A 39 11.95 -2.75 1.59
N THR A 40 11.26 -3.62 0.85
CA THR A 40 9.95 -3.29 0.28
C THR A 40 8.82 -3.29 1.30
N GLY A 41 9.12 -3.61 2.58
CA GLY A 41 8.40 -3.13 3.75
C GLY A 41 6.90 -2.92 3.56
N SER A 42 6.17 -3.96 3.19
CA SER A 42 4.70 -3.98 3.22
C SER A 42 4.22 -5.38 2.85
N LEU A 43 4.48 -6.35 3.73
CA LEU A 43 3.35 -7.18 4.11
C LEU A 43 2.46 -6.25 4.92
N SER A 44 1.61 -5.50 4.21
CA SER A 44 0.49 -4.80 4.82
C SER A 44 -0.30 -5.88 5.54
N SER A 45 -0.01 -6.08 6.82
CA SER A 45 -0.68 -7.06 7.65
C SER A 45 -2.16 -6.73 7.51
N PHE A 46 -2.90 -7.62 6.86
CA PHE A 46 -4.34 -7.50 6.81
C PHE A 46 -4.82 -7.62 8.26
N SER A 47 -5.07 -6.48 8.90
CA SER A 47 -5.45 -6.37 10.31
C SER A 47 -6.96 -6.57 10.50
N GLY A 48 -7.68 -6.89 9.42
CA GLY A 48 -9.12 -7.04 9.39
C GLY A 48 -9.79 -5.95 8.56
N LEU A 49 -11.08 -5.75 8.82
CA LEU A 49 -11.83 -4.66 8.20
C LEU A 49 -11.37 -3.31 8.76
N PRO A 50 -11.28 -2.26 7.92
CA PRO A 50 -10.94 -0.92 8.38
C PRO A 50 -11.95 -0.39 9.40
N ASP A 51 -11.41 0.34 10.37
CA ASP A 51 -12.17 1.16 11.31
C ASP A 51 -12.61 2.48 10.68
N SER A 52 -13.37 3.26 11.43
CA SER A 52 -13.90 4.54 10.98
C SER A 52 -12.82 5.58 10.71
N ASP A 53 -11.75 5.58 11.51
CA ASP A 53 -10.63 6.52 11.38
C ASP A 53 -9.80 6.25 10.13
N ALA A 54 -9.51 4.97 9.82
CA ALA A 54 -8.82 4.60 8.59
C ALA A 54 -9.66 4.95 7.35
N ALA A 55 -10.96 4.65 7.39
CA ALA A 55 -11.87 5.00 6.30
C ALA A 55 -11.95 6.53 6.09
N TYR A 56 -12.00 7.29 7.19
CA TYR A 56 -12.00 8.75 7.18
C TYR A 56 -10.68 9.33 6.67
N GLY A 57 -9.53 8.78 7.07
CA GLY A 57 -8.22 9.15 6.53
C GLY A 57 -8.15 9.03 5.01
N VAL A 58 -8.61 7.89 4.48
CA VAL A 58 -8.67 7.66 3.03
C VAL A 58 -9.70 8.57 2.34
N ALA A 59 -10.82 8.89 2.99
CA ALA A 59 -11.76 9.87 2.47
C ALA A 59 -11.11 11.25 2.26
N LYS A 60 -10.28 11.71 3.20
CA LYS A 60 -9.53 12.97 3.05
C LYS A 60 -8.60 12.94 1.84
N GLU A 61 -7.95 11.81 1.57
CA GLU A 61 -7.09 11.62 0.39
C GLU A 61 -7.86 11.69 -0.94
N PHE A 62 -9.10 11.20 -0.98
CA PHE A 62 -9.97 11.34 -2.16
C PHE A 62 -10.51 12.76 -2.36
N ILE A 63 -10.77 13.49 -1.28
CA ILE A 63 -11.36 14.84 -1.33
C ILE A 63 -10.30 15.91 -1.63
N THR A 64 -9.10 15.80 -1.03
CA THR A 64 -8.03 16.79 -1.21
C THR A 64 -7.78 17.21 -2.67
N PRO A 65 -7.68 16.30 -3.66
CA PRO A 65 -7.46 16.69 -5.06
C PRO A 65 -8.70 17.30 -5.74
N THR A 66 -9.89 17.17 -5.16
CA THR A 66 -11.13 17.77 -5.70
C THR A 66 -11.27 19.25 -5.34
N VAL A 67 -10.52 19.71 -4.35
CA VAL A 67 -10.60 21.08 -3.84
C VAL A 67 -9.61 21.97 -4.58
N ARG A 68 -10.11 23.05 -5.18
CA ARG A 68 -9.31 24.02 -5.95
C ARG A 68 -8.50 24.99 -5.08
N SER A 69 -8.78 25.08 -3.77
CA SER A 69 -8.14 26.02 -2.86
C SER A 69 -6.71 25.63 -2.49
N GLY A 70 -5.87 26.64 -2.22
CA GLY A 70 -4.49 26.44 -1.75
C GLY A 70 -4.37 25.86 -0.34
N SER A 71 -5.44 25.91 0.46
CA SER A 71 -5.50 25.23 1.75
C SER A 71 -6.88 24.64 2.05
N ILE A 72 -6.85 23.49 2.72
CA ILE A 72 -8.01 22.74 3.20
C ILE A 72 -7.79 22.34 4.66
N SER A 73 -8.82 22.48 5.48
CA SER A 73 -8.81 22.04 6.88
C SER A 73 -10.04 21.17 7.13
N PHE A 74 -9.82 19.89 7.44
CA PHE A 74 -10.90 18.95 7.73
C PHE A 74 -11.33 19.03 9.20
N HIS A 75 -12.63 18.90 9.47
CA HIS A 75 -13.16 18.85 10.82
C HIS A 75 -13.09 17.41 11.38
N ASP A 76 -11.92 17.06 11.91
CA ASP A 76 -11.60 15.69 12.34
C ASP A 76 -12.40 15.21 13.58
N SER A 77 -13.01 16.12 14.34
CA SER A 77 -13.77 15.81 15.57
C SER A 77 -15.26 15.53 15.37
N GLU A 78 -15.83 15.81 14.19
CA GLU A 78 -17.29 15.85 14.00
C GLU A 78 -17.80 14.96 12.86
N TYR A 79 -16.96 14.04 12.36
CA TYR A 79 -17.36 13.18 11.25
C TYR A 79 -18.38 12.13 11.69
N GLN A 80 -19.38 11.89 10.84
CA GLN A 80 -20.34 10.80 11.01
C GLN A 80 -19.93 9.62 10.12
N PHE A 81 -20.08 8.43 10.67
CA PHE A 81 -19.70 7.18 10.03
C PHE A 81 -20.87 6.20 10.02
N ALA A 82 -21.12 5.60 8.86
CA ALA A 82 -22.08 4.51 8.73
C ALA A 82 -21.49 3.40 7.85
N LYS A 83 -21.55 2.15 8.33
CA LYS A 83 -21.22 0.97 7.53
C LYS A 83 -22.50 0.49 6.84
N LYS A 84 -22.54 0.53 5.50
CA LYS A 84 -23.73 0.15 4.72
C LYS A 84 -23.78 -1.37 4.47
N SER A 85 -22.62 -1.99 4.32
CA SER A 85 -22.46 -3.43 4.08
C SER A 85 -21.05 -3.86 4.45
N ASP A 86 -20.75 -5.15 4.42
CA ASP A 86 -19.38 -5.64 4.55
C ASP A 86 -18.53 -5.02 3.45
N SER A 87 -17.50 -4.26 3.83
CA SER A 87 -16.62 -3.45 3.00
C SER A 87 -17.14 -2.11 2.44
N VAL A 88 -18.38 -1.68 2.74
CA VAL A 88 -18.89 -0.37 2.25
C VAL A 88 -19.08 0.62 3.39
N TYR A 89 -18.43 1.76 3.24
CA TYR A 89 -18.28 2.79 4.25
C TYR A 89 -18.85 4.11 3.75
N VAL A 90 -19.69 4.75 4.55
CA VAL A 90 -20.28 6.06 4.27
C VAL A 90 -19.79 7.03 5.32
N ILE A 91 -19.16 8.11 4.88
CA ILE A 91 -18.56 9.13 5.71
C ILE A 91 -19.23 10.44 5.38
N ARG A 92 -19.67 11.17 6.41
CA ARG A 92 -20.17 12.54 6.28
C ARG A 92 -19.33 13.43 7.18
N SER A 93 -18.79 14.51 6.63
CA SER A 93 -18.09 15.51 7.41
C SER A 93 -18.16 16.85 6.68
N SER A 94 -17.43 17.85 7.17
CA SER A 94 -17.19 19.08 6.45
C SER A 94 -15.70 19.46 6.48
N TYR A 95 -15.31 20.31 5.54
CA TYR A 95 -14.00 20.92 5.53
C TYR A 95 -14.12 22.41 5.23
N THR A 96 -13.20 23.18 5.80
CA THR A 96 -13.03 24.58 5.44
C THR A 96 -11.99 24.69 4.33
N SER A 97 -12.39 25.27 3.19
CA SER A 97 -11.49 25.67 2.11
C SER A 97 -11.27 27.18 2.13
N LYS A 98 -10.03 27.63 1.99
CA LYS A 98 -9.70 29.05 1.87
C LYS A 98 -9.42 29.42 0.42
N ASP A 99 -10.25 30.25 -0.19
CA ASP A 99 -10.04 30.68 -1.57
C ASP A 99 -8.84 31.62 -1.71
N ASP A 100 -8.48 31.95 -2.96
CA ASP A 100 -7.37 32.85 -3.27
C ASP A 100 -7.60 34.29 -2.78
N ASN A 101 -8.86 34.66 -2.50
CA ASN A 101 -9.24 35.95 -1.94
C ASN A 101 -9.17 35.96 -0.40
N GLY A 102 -8.90 34.81 0.22
CA GLY A 102 -8.82 34.63 1.66
C GLY A 102 -10.16 34.39 2.36
N GLU A 103 -11.24 34.19 1.61
CA GLU A 103 -12.55 33.82 2.14
C GLU A 103 -12.58 32.34 2.51
N ASN A 104 -13.12 32.04 3.70
CA ASN A 104 -13.31 30.69 4.17
C ASN A 104 -14.71 30.20 3.76
N SER A 105 -14.76 29.08 3.06
CA SER A 105 -16.00 28.37 2.75
C SER A 105 -16.03 27.03 3.48
N ASP A 106 -17.09 26.77 4.23
CA ASP A 106 -17.34 25.47 4.87
C ASP A 106 -18.15 24.60 3.90
N VAL A 107 -17.53 23.52 3.44
CA VAL A 107 -18.08 22.61 2.43
C VAL A 107 -18.41 21.30 3.11
N LYS A 108 -19.68 20.89 3.04
CA LYS A 108 -20.12 19.60 3.54
C LYS A 108 -19.90 18.55 2.48
N PHE A 109 -19.50 17.36 2.90
CA PHE A 109 -19.34 16.25 1.98
C PHE A 109 -19.92 14.95 2.52
N ARG A 110 -20.35 14.10 1.60
CA ARG A 110 -20.71 12.71 1.84
C ARG A 110 -19.99 11.85 0.83
N ILE A 111 -19.10 10.99 1.31
CA ILE A 111 -18.36 10.06 0.48
C ILE A 111 -18.75 8.62 0.84
N THR A 112 -18.92 7.80 -0.20
CA THR A 112 -19.13 6.36 -0.07
C THR A 112 -17.91 5.65 -0.65
N LEU A 113 -17.22 4.90 0.20
CA LEU A 113 -16.03 4.14 -0.15
C LEU A 113 -16.29 2.63 -0.04
N LYS A 114 -15.73 1.86 -0.97
CA LYS A 114 -15.66 0.42 -0.90
C LYS A 114 -14.22 -0.01 -0.65
N TYR A 115 -14.01 -0.82 0.37
CA TYR A 115 -12.71 -1.40 0.67
C TYR A 115 -12.53 -2.71 -0.09
N ASN A 116 -11.41 -2.86 -0.79
CA ASN A 116 -11.11 -4.00 -1.66
C ASN A 116 -10.16 -5.02 -1.03
N GLY A 117 -9.68 -4.79 0.20
CA GLY A 117 -8.69 -5.63 0.87
C GLY A 117 -7.26 -5.10 0.75
N GLY A 118 -6.39 -5.47 1.70
CA GLY A 118 -5.00 -4.99 1.79
C GLY A 118 -4.75 -4.03 2.95
N ALA A 119 -3.78 -3.13 2.86
CA ALA A 119 -3.63 -2.06 3.86
C ALA A 119 -4.82 -1.08 3.80
N ALA A 120 -5.50 -0.90 4.93
CA ALA A 120 -6.57 0.08 5.09
C ALA A 120 -6.10 1.53 4.86
N SER A 121 -4.84 1.85 5.16
CA SER A 121 -4.25 3.18 4.96
C SER A 121 -3.83 3.48 3.52
N ASN A 122 -3.92 2.52 2.60
CA ASN A 122 -3.51 2.71 1.22
C ASN A 122 -4.73 2.98 0.34
N GLN A 123 -4.87 4.20 -0.19
CA GLN A 123 -5.96 4.63 -1.07
C GLN A 123 -6.26 3.66 -2.23
N ASN A 124 -5.24 2.98 -2.78
CA ASN A 124 -5.41 2.05 -3.91
C ASN A 124 -6.22 0.79 -3.54
N ASN A 125 -6.31 0.48 -2.25
CA ASN A 125 -7.13 -0.61 -1.72
C ASN A 125 -8.59 -0.19 -1.52
N TRP A 126 -8.97 1.00 -1.98
CA TRP A 126 -10.30 1.55 -1.88
C TRP A 126 -10.82 1.99 -3.24
N THR A 127 -12.14 1.96 -3.38
CA THR A 127 -12.84 2.49 -4.54
C THR A 127 -13.87 3.49 -4.05
N MET A 128 -13.77 4.73 -4.54
CA MET A 128 -14.81 5.72 -4.34
C MET A 128 -16.02 5.35 -5.19
N LEU A 129 -17.14 5.04 -4.51
CA LEU A 129 -18.41 4.71 -5.17
C LEU A 129 -19.24 5.96 -5.44
N ASN A 130 -19.22 6.92 -4.52
CA ASN A 130 -19.91 8.20 -4.66
C ASN A 130 -19.21 9.28 -3.83
N LEU A 131 -19.25 10.51 -4.31
CA LEU A 131 -18.83 11.72 -3.61
C LEU A 131 -19.85 12.81 -3.90
N ASP A 132 -20.61 13.21 -2.88
CA ASP A 132 -21.49 14.37 -2.91
C ASP A 132 -20.82 15.49 -2.09
N GLN A 133 -20.76 16.69 -2.66
CA GLN A 133 -20.24 17.91 -2.03
C GLN A 133 -21.28 19.02 -2.23
N ASP A 134 -21.59 19.76 -1.15
CA ASP A 134 -22.53 20.88 -1.15
C ASP A 134 -21.80 22.23 -1.29
#